data_AF-A0A077ZJY5-F1
#
_entry.id   AF-A0A077ZJY5-F1
#
_cell.length_a   1.000
_cell.length_b   1.000
_cell.length_c   1.000
_cell.angle_alpha   90.00
_cell.angle_beta   90.00
_cell.angle_gamma   90.00
#
_symmetry.space_group_name_H-M   'P 1'
#
loop_
_entity.id
_entity.type
_entity.pdbx_description
1 polymer ?
#
loop_
_entity_poly.entity_id
_entity_poly.type
_entity_poly.pdbx_seq_one_letter_code
_entity_poly.pdbx_strand_id
1 'polypeptide(L)'
;MPTVKSLLTYENARQSLPIPQERFSHVHIDIVGPLPRSRGYSYLLTMQRLWCVDFFPLGFLDSAYQQQLLRTKVASSQATFGIC
;
A
#
# COMPACT_ATOMS: atom_id res chain seq x y z
N MET A 1 3.40 -2.88 44.52
CA MET A 1 3.83 -3.38 43.19
C MET A 1 3.14 -2.52 42.14
N PRO A 2 3.87 -1.82 41.26
CA PRO A 2 3.25 -0.87 40.33
C PRO A 2 2.57 -1.60 39.16
N THR A 3 1.34 -1.16 38.87
CA THR A 3 0.47 -1.61 37.78
C THR A 3 1.14 -1.40 36.42
N VAL A 4 1.41 -2.50 35.70
CA VAL A 4 1.79 -2.45 34.28
C VAL A 4 0.57 -1.97 33.49
N LYS A 5 0.58 -0.70 33.06
CA LYS A 5 -0.39 -0.19 32.08
C LYS A 5 -0.24 -1.02 30.81
N SER A 6 -1.23 -1.86 30.56
CA SER A 6 -1.25 -2.71 29.38
C SER A 6 -1.18 -1.83 28.13
N LEU A 7 -0.20 -2.08 27.27
CA LEU A 7 -0.15 -1.57 25.90
C LEU A 7 -1.31 -2.10 25.02
N LEU A 8 -2.27 -2.81 25.63
CA LEU A 8 -3.53 -3.23 25.02
C LEU A 8 -4.54 -2.09 24.85
N THR A 9 -4.25 -0.87 25.35
CA THR A 9 -4.97 0.35 24.94
C THR A 9 -4.53 0.89 23.57
N TYR A 10 -3.94 0.06 22.71
CA TYR A 10 -4.33 0.11 21.31
C TYR A 10 -5.67 -0.63 21.19
N GLU A 11 -6.69 -0.03 21.80
CA GLU A 11 -8.06 -0.47 21.61
C GLU A 11 -8.25 -0.56 20.10
N ASN A 12 -8.65 -1.76 19.72
CA ASN A 12 -8.89 -2.23 18.39
C ASN A 12 -10.08 -1.43 17.86
N ALA A 13 -9.84 -0.16 17.52
CA ALA A 13 -10.75 0.68 16.77
C ALA A 13 -10.80 0.10 15.37
N ARG A 14 -11.50 -1.04 15.25
CA ARG A 14 -12.01 -1.56 13.99
C ARG A 14 -13.04 -0.55 13.52
N GLN A 15 -12.59 0.61 13.05
CA GLN A 15 -13.37 1.40 12.12
C GLN A 15 -13.62 0.46 10.94
N SER A 16 -14.82 -0.11 10.87
CA SER A 16 -15.18 -0.90 9.70
C SER A 16 -15.09 0.06 8.52
N LEU A 17 -14.11 -0.15 7.65
CA LEU A 17 -14.08 0.56 6.39
C LEU A 17 -15.40 0.23 5.69
N PRO A 18 -16.22 1.25 5.34
CA PRO A 18 -17.48 0.99 4.66
C PRO A 18 -17.16 0.20 3.39
N ILE A 19 -17.92 -0.87 3.14
CA ILE A 19 -17.74 -1.65 1.92
C ILE A 19 -18.02 -0.69 0.75
N PRO A 20 -17.05 -0.48 -0.15
CA PRO A 20 -17.27 0.32 -1.35
C PRO A 20 -18.52 -0.15 -2.10
N GLN A 21 -19.52 0.73 -2.23
CA GLN A 21 -20.73 0.42 -3.02
C GLN A 21 -20.41 0.31 -4.51
N GLU A 22 -19.34 0.98 -4.95
CA GLU A 22 -18.82 0.91 -6.30
C GLU A 22 -17.50 0.17 -6.33
N ARG A 23 -17.33 -0.68 -7.35
CA ARG A 23 -16.04 -1.32 -7.57
C ARG A 23 -15.01 -0.22 -7.85
N PHE A 24 -13.91 -0.26 -7.12
CA PHE A 24 -12.75 0.63 -7.27
C PHE A 24 -12.85 2.04 -6.68
N SER A 25 -13.87 2.39 -5.89
CA SER A 25 -13.88 3.72 -5.24
C SER A 25 -12.75 3.92 -4.23
N HIS A 26 -12.19 2.82 -3.73
CA HIS A 26 -11.02 2.82 -2.86
C HIS A 26 -10.00 1.80 -3.36
N VAL A 27 -8.76 2.25 -3.49
CA VAL A 27 -7.60 1.39 -3.75
C VAL A 27 -6.68 1.54 -2.55
N HIS A 28 -6.34 0.42 -1.90
CA HIS A 28 -5.35 0.42 -0.85
C HIS A 28 -3.97 0.29 -1.50
N ILE A 29 -3.13 1.31 -1.32
CA ILE A 29 -1.78 1.35 -1.85
C ILE A 29 -0.82 1.35 -0.66
N ASP A 30 0.07 0.38 -0.63
CA ASP A 30 1.06 0.22 0.44
C ASP A 30 2.46 -0.04 -0.17
N ILE A 31 3.49 0.27 0.61
CA ILE A 31 4.90 0.08 0.23
C ILE A 31 5.53 -0.85 1.26
N VAL A 32 5.92 -2.04 0.82
CA VAL A 32 6.64 -3.01 1.64
C VAL A 32 8.14 -2.81 1.48
N GLY A 33 8.84 -2.49 2.56
CA GLY A 33 10.30 -2.46 2.59
C GLY A 33 10.88 -1.66 3.76
N PRO A 34 12.23 -1.58 3.86
CA PRO A 34 13.20 -2.11 2.91
C PRO A 34 13.42 -3.63 3.05
N LEU A 35 13.28 -4.35 1.94
CA LEU A 35 13.56 -5.78 1.82
C LEU A 35 15.03 -6.02 1.44
N PRO A 36 15.60 -7.23 1.70
CA PRO A 36 16.90 -7.61 1.18
C PRO A 36 16.97 -7.36 -0.33
N ARG A 37 18.01 -6.65 -0.78
CA ARG A 37 18.12 -6.27 -2.20
C ARG A 37 18.13 -7.50 -3.08
N SER A 38 17.20 -7.56 -4.02
CA SER A 38 17.17 -8.56 -5.07
C SER A 38 17.16 -7.85 -6.42
N ARG A 39 18.21 -8.07 -7.23
CA ARG A 39 18.38 -7.42 -8.56
C ARG A 39 18.27 -5.89 -8.56
N GLY A 40 18.64 -5.24 -7.46
CA GLY A 40 18.57 -3.77 -7.32
C GLY A 40 17.23 -3.22 -6.82
N TYR A 41 16.25 -4.08 -6.54
CA TYR A 41 14.97 -3.71 -5.93
C TYR A 41 14.99 -3.98 -4.42
N SER A 42 14.48 -3.04 -3.63
CA SER A 42 14.42 -3.13 -2.16
C SER A 42 13.05 -2.79 -1.59
N TYR A 43 12.10 -2.35 -2.42
CA TYR A 43 10.75 -2.05 -2.00
C TYR A 43 9.75 -2.74 -2.94
N LEU A 44 8.56 -3.05 -2.44
CA LEU A 44 7.44 -3.53 -3.25
C LEU A 44 6.28 -2.56 -3.08
N LEU A 45 5.79 -1.99 -4.18
CA LEU A 45 4.47 -1.37 -4.21
C LEU A 45 3.42 -2.47 -4.23
N THR A 46 2.50 -2.44 -3.29
CA THR A 46 1.31 -3.30 -3.30
C THR A 46 0.09 -2.44 -3.52
N MET A 47 -0.71 -2.77 -4.53
CA MET A 47 -1.99 -2.13 -4.78
C MET A 47 -3.08 -3.17 -4.65
N GLN A 48 -3.89 -3.07 -3.60
CA GLN A 48 -5.03 -3.93 -3.37
C GLN A 48 -6.31 -3.23 -3.82
N ARG A 49 -6.93 -3.84 -4.81
CA ARG A 49 -8.30 -3.59 -5.24
C ARG A 49 -9.14 -4.77 -4.76
N LEU A 50 -10.44 -4.56 -4.55
CA LEU A 50 -11.40 -5.50 -3.94
C LEU A 50 -11.19 -7.00 -4.27
N TRP A 51 -10.70 -7.34 -5.48
CA TRP A 51 -10.37 -8.70 -5.91
C TRP A 51 -8.95 -8.89 -6.48
N CYS A 52 -8.19 -7.82 -6.70
CA CYS A 52 -6.90 -7.90 -7.41
C CYS A 52 -5.81 -7.20 -6.60
N VAL A 53 -4.75 -7.94 -6.30
CA VAL A 53 -3.55 -7.39 -5.67
C VAL A 53 -2.44 -7.37 -6.71
N ASP A 54 -1.96 -6.17 -7.03
CA ASP A 54 -0.84 -5.97 -7.94
C ASP A 54 0.43 -5.67 -7.14
N PHE A 55 1.56 -6.24 -7.57
CA PHE A 55 2.88 -6.08 -6.94
C PHE A 55 3.87 -5.46 -7.93
N PHE A 56 4.50 -4.35 -7.57
CA PHE A 56 5.53 -3.72 -8.40
C PHE A 56 6.84 -3.58 -7.63
N PRO A 57 7.94 -4.19 -8.10
CA PRO A 57 9.24 -4.00 -7.48
C PRO A 57 9.74 -2.58 -7.73
N LEU A 58 10.22 -1.94 -6.67
CA LEU A 58 10.75 -0.59 -6.65
C LEU A 58 12.19 -0.62 -6.15
N GLY A 59 12.99 0.24 -6.80
CA GLY A 59 14.33 0.55 -6.33
C GLY A 59 14.26 1.52 -5.16
N PHE A 60 15.38 2.18 -4.90
CA PHE A 60 15.51 3.16 -3.83
C PHE A 60 14.58 4.37 -4.03
N LEU A 61 13.59 4.54 -3.16
CA LEU A 61 12.51 5.52 -3.28
C LEU A 61 12.94 6.99 -3.24
N ASP A 62 14.15 7.27 -2.75
CA ASP A 62 14.64 8.65 -2.63
C ASP A 62 14.96 9.28 -3.99
N SER A 63 15.04 8.48 -5.06
CA SER A 63 15.20 9.02 -6.40
C SER A 63 13.87 9.57 -6.93
N ALA A 64 13.89 10.81 -7.44
CA ALA A 64 12.76 11.40 -8.16
C ALA A 64 12.23 10.50 -9.28
N TYR A 65 13.12 9.69 -9.89
CA TYR A 65 12.74 8.68 -10.87
C TYR A 65 11.82 7.59 -10.30
N GLN A 66 12.10 7.10 -9.08
CA GLN A 66 11.26 6.08 -8.44
C GLN A 66 9.93 6.67 -7.99
N GLN A 67 9.89 7.92 -7.55
CA GLN A 67 8.64 8.62 -7.26
C GLN A 67 7.79 8.84 -8.52
N GLN A 68 8.41 9.20 -9.64
CA GLN A 68 7.70 9.30 -10.91
C GLN A 68 7.22 7.93 -11.39
N LEU A 69 8.05 6.89 -11.26
CA LEU A 69 7.67 5.52 -11.61
C LEU A 69 6.49 5.04 -10.77
N LEU A 70 6.51 5.29 -9.45
CA LEU A 70 5.40 5.06 -8.54
C LEU A 70 4.12 5.71 -9.04
N ARG A 71 4.15 7.02 -9.30
CA ARG A 71 2.99 7.78 -9.82
C ARG A 71 2.48 7.18 -11.13
N THR A 72 3.37 6.86 -12.06
CA THR A 72 2.99 6.25 -13.35
C THR A 72 2.38 4.87 -13.17
N LYS A 73 2.88 4.05 -12.24
CA LYS A 73 2.31 2.71 -11.96
C LYS A 73 0.93 2.80 -11.33
N VAL A 74 0.73 3.72 -10.38
CA VAL A 74 -0.58 3.99 -9.79
C VAL A 74 -1.57 4.48 -10.86
N ALA A 75 -1.17 5.49 -11.66
CA ALA A 75 -2.01 6.02 -12.73
C ALA A 75 -2.35 4.97 -13.80
N SER A 76 -1.37 4.15 -14.20
CA SER A 76 -1.61 3.03 -15.13
C SER A 76 -2.58 2.02 -14.54
N SER A 77 -2.45 1.68 -13.26
CA SER A 77 -3.39 0.78 -12.59
C SER A 77 -4.78 1.40 -12.45
N GLN A 78 -4.91 2.72 -12.32
CA GLN A 78 -6.21 3.37 -12.33
C GLN A 78 -6.85 3.30 -13.72
N ALA A 79 -6.07 3.60 -14.77
CA ALA A 79 -6.52 3.57 -16.16
C ALA A 79 -6.89 2.17 -16.66
N THR A 80 -6.10 1.14 -16.34
CA THR A 80 -6.37 -0.25 -16.78
C THR A 80 -7.69 -0.80 -16.24
N PHE A 81 -8.13 -0.33 -15.07
CA PHE A 81 -9.27 -0.91 -14.37
C PHE A 81 -10.48 0.01 -14.27
N GLY A 82 -10.47 1.13 -15.00
CA GLY A 82 -11.61 2.04 -15.08
C GLY A 82 -11.89 2.79 -13.78
N ILE A 83 -10.84 3.11 -13.02
CA ILE A 83 -10.94 3.95 -11.82
C ILE A 83 -10.93 5.40 -12.31
N CYS A 84 -12.10 6.03 -12.39
CA CYS A 84 -12.25 7.48 -12.62
C CYS A 84 -12.32 8.22 -11.28
#